data_AF-A0A077ZU97-F1
#
_entry.id   AF-A0A077ZU97-F1
#
_cell.length_a   1.000
_cell.length_b   1.000
_cell.length_c   1.000
_cell.angle_alpha   90.00
_cell.angle_beta   90.00
_cell.angle_gamma   90.00
#
_symmetry.space_group_name_H-M   'P 1'
#
loop_
_entity.id
_entity.type
_entity.pdbx_description
1 polymer ?
#
loop_
_entity_poly.entity_id
_entity_poly.type
_entity_poly.pdbx_seq_one_letter_code
_entity_poly.pdbx_strand_id
1 'polypeptide(L)'
;MPKIRIADFIPKHQVKIDAKRHLMAQQVYQLEDIENIKITHREPQGINDKLALKWVGAVRWFLNLSTGKDPEKRTEDQWLTRVCLMETLGPVPSMTMSLGKHMKSVFSMRVDRAMIHTLLEESESERAHLFLFMQLKKPGFFFKLTVATKQFLFFNVFFLAYLFNQKLCYRFSGYLEEEAVFNYTLLLRQLDSGNLPKLKNMKAPEKAIDYYNLPEDATFKDMVLCVRADEAMHREFNHYFAELSSRDDADELDIANTNVETRNVTSQENPQGS
;
A
#
# COMPACT_ATOMS: atom_id res chain seq x y z
N MET A 1 -29.48 15.83 -39.18
CA MET A 1 -29.81 15.93 -37.74
C MET A 1 -29.02 17.07 -37.12
N PRO A 2 -29.64 17.94 -36.30
CA PRO A 2 -28.90 19.00 -35.61
C PRO A 2 -27.89 18.39 -34.63
N LYS A 3 -26.65 18.86 -34.65
CA LYS A 3 -25.61 18.43 -33.71
C LYS A 3 -25.92 19.04 -32.34
N ILE A 4 -26.35 18.22 -31.39
CA ILE A 4 -26.60 18.65 -30.02
C ILE A 4 -25.29 18.54 -29.23
N ARG A 5 -24.92 19.55 -28.44
CA ARG A 5 -23.69 19.53 -27.64
C ARG A 5 -23.95 18.77 -26.35
N ILE A 6 -23.06 17.84 -26.00
CA ILE A 6 -23.11 17.07 -24.75
C ILE A 6 -23.18 18.00 -23.52
N ALA A 7 -22.52 19.16 -23.59
CA ALA A 7 -22.55 20.19 -22.56
C ALA A 7 -23.97 20.75 -22.27
N ASP A 8 -24.89 20.66 -23.23
CA ASP A 8 -26.29 21.09 -23.05
C ASP A 8 -27.11 20.07 -22.24
N PHE A 9 -26.57 18.86 -21.99
CA PHE A 9 -27.23 17.76 -21.27
C PHE A 9 -26.57 17.39 -19.93
N ILE A 10 -25.38 17.92 -19.62
CA ILE A 10 -24.66 17.64 -18.37
C ILE A 10 -24.90 18.79 -17.38
N PRO A 11 -25.06 18.53 -16.07
CA PRO A 11 -25.14 19.57 -15.05
C PRO A 11 -24.01 20.61 -15.19
N LYS A 12 -24.33 21.90 -15.01
CA LYS A 12 -23.33 22.99 -15.05
C LYS A 12 -22.25 22.82 -13.98
N HIS A 13 -22.57 22.13 -12.89
CA HIS A 13 -21.60 21.68 -11.91
C HIS A 13 -20.79 20.51 -12.47
N GLN A 14 -19.58 20.80 -12.93
CA GLN A 14 -18.63 19.78 -13.36
C GLN A 14 -17.71 19.45 -12.20
N VAL A 15 -17.67 18.18 -11.80
CA VAL A 15 -16.50 17.65 -11.08
C VAL A 15 -15.35 17.70 -12.08
N LYS A 16 -14.55 18.75 -12.01
CA LYS A 16 -13.34 18.88 -12.83
C LYS A 16 -12.29 17.94 -12.22
N ILE A 17 -12.26 16.70 -12.69
CA ILE A 17 -11.12 15.83 -12.47
C ILE A 17 -10.00 16.39 -13.35
N ASP A 18 -9.07 17.12 -12.74
CA ASP A 18 -7.85 17.51 -13.43
C ASP A 18 -7.10 16.23 -13.77
N ALA A 19 -6.91 15.94 -15.06
CA ALA A 19 -6.17 14.76 -15.50
C ALA A 19 -4.74 14.70 -14.92
N LYS A 20 -4.18 15.84 -14.49
CA LYS A 20 -2.90 15.90 -13.78
C LYS A 20 -3.02 15.66 -12.26
N ARG A 21 -4.17 15.99 -11.65
CA ARG A 21 -4.50 15.76 -10.23
C ARG A 21 -5.68 14.79 -10.09
N HIS A 22 -5.65 13.71 -10.85
CA HIS A 22 -6.74 12.73 -10.94
C HIS A 22 -6.78 11.76 -9.76
N LEU A 23 -5.89 11.94 -8.79
CA LEU A 23 -5.75 11.08 -7.63
C LEU A 23 -6.79 11.45 -6.56
N MET A 24 -7.21 10.47 -5.77
CA MET A 24 -8.03 10.70 -4.58
C MET A 24 -7.32 11.62 -3.58
N ALA A 25 -8.09 12.19 -2.65
CA ALA A 25 -7.54 13.00 -1.57
C ALA A 25 -6.54 12.16 -0.78
N GLN A 26 -5.34 12.70 -0.58
CA GLN A 26 -4.20 12.00 0.01
C GLN A 26 -3.86 12.54 1.39
N GLN A 27 -3.12 11.72 2.12
CA GLN A 27 -2.62 12.09 3.42
C GLN A 27 -1.42 13.03 3.31
N VAL A 28 -1.43 14.06 4.15
CA VAL A 28 -0.34 15.03 4.25
C VAL A 28 0.24 14.90 5.65
N TYR A 29 1.54 14.63 5.72
CA TYR A 29 2.23 14.35 6.97
C TYR A 29 3.10 15.52 7.40
N GLN A 30 3.26 15.66 8.72
CA GLN A 30 4.44 16.32 9.29
C GLN A 30 5.53 15.27 9.42
N LEU A 31 6.74 15.56 8.93
CA LEU A 31 7.82 14.57 8.85
C LEU A 31 8.26 14.09 10.25
N GLU A 32 8.19 14.97 11.24
CA GLU A 32 8.53 14.70 12.63
C GLU A 32 7.63 13.62 13.25
N ASP A 33 6.35 13.58 12.86
CA ASP A 33 5.36 12.62 13.39
C ASP A 33 5.58 11.21 12.82
N ILE A 34 6.03 11.12 11.57
CA ILE A 34 6.19 9.84 10.85
C ILE A 34 7.60 9.26 10.90
N GLU A 35 8.57 10.00 11.45
CA GLU A 35 9.96 9.56 11.57
C GLU A 35 10.09 8.32 12.48
N ASN A 36 9.27 8.24 13.52
CA ASN A 36 9.38 7.23 14.57
C ASN A 36 8.33 6.11 14.48
N ILE A 37 7.75 5.89 13.29
CA ILE A 37 6.84 4.76 13.05
C ILE A 37 7.58 3.45 13.35
N LYS A 38 7.01 2.65 14.26
CA LYS A 38 7.59 1.39 14.72
C LYS A 38 7.22 0.23 13.81
N ILE A 39 8.15 -0.72 13.70
CA ILE A 39 7.86 -2.06 13.18
C ILE A 39 7.03 -2.79 14.23
N THR A 40 5.87 -3.28 13.83
CA THR A 40 4.99 -4.08 14.69
C THR A 40 4.68 -5.40 14.03
N HIS A 41 4.40 -6.42 14.85
CA HIS A 41 3.92 -7.71 14.41
C HIS A 41 2.69 -8.12 15.20
N ARG A 42 1.61 -8.45 14.50
CA ARG A 42 0.39 -9.00 15.12
C ARG A 42 0.48 -10.52 15.16
N GLU A 43 0.42 -11.08 16.37
CA GLU A 43 0.60 -12.52 16.55
C GLU A 43 -0.51 -13.34 15.86
N PRO A 44 -0.17 -14.38 15.07
CA PRO A 44 -1.16 -15.08 14.27
C PRO A 44 -2.11 -15.94 15.11
N GLN A 45 -3.42 -15.65 15.01
CA GLN A 45 -4.46 -16.37 15.74
C GLN A 45 -5.27 -17.31 14.83
N GLY A 46 -5.24 -18.60 15.16
CA GLY A 46 -5.98 -19.61 14.42
C GLY A 46 -5.37 -19.98 13.06
N ILE A 47 -6.16 -20.62 12.21
CA ILE A 47 -5.67 -21.21 10.95
C ILE A 47 -5.51 -20.15 9.87
N ASN A 48 -6.45 -19.21 9.75
CA ASN A 48 -6.43 -18.17 8.72
C ASN A 48 -5.17 -17.30 8.83
N ASP A 49 -4.85 -16.85 10.04
CA ASP A 49 -3.68 -15.99 10.25
C ASP A 49 -2.38 -16.73 9.96
N LYS A 50 -2.28 -18.01 10.36
CA LYS A 50 -1.11 -18.84 10.05
C LYS A 50 -0.96 -19.09 8.54
N LEU A 51 -2.07 -19.26 7.82
CA LEU A 51 -2.07 -19.40 6.36
C LEU A 51 -1.69 -18.09 5.66
N ALA A 52 -2.24 -16.96 6.12
CA ALA A 52 -1.87 -15.63 5.63
C ALA A 52 -0.37 -15.38 5.78
N LEU A 53 0.19 -15.64 6.96
CA LEU A 53 1.61 -15.45 7.23
C LEU A 53 2.50 -16.36 6.36
N LYS A 54 2.10 -17.62 6.14
CA LYS A 54 2.79 -18.52 5.18
C LYS A 54 2.75 -17.98 3.75
N TRP A 55 1.62 -17.42 3.33
CA TRP A 55 1.48 -16.84 2.00
C TRP A 55 2.37 -15.59 1.84
N VAL A 56 2.39 -14.69 2.82
CA VAL A 56 3.34 -13.56 2.85
C VAL A 56 4.79 -14.06 2.85
N GLY A 57 5.09 -15.14 3.58
CA GLY A 57 6.38 -15.81 3.54
C GLY A 57 6.78 -16.29 2.13
N ALA A 58 5.84 -16.82 1.35
CA ALA A 58 6.08 -17.21 -0.04
C ALA A 58 6.35 -15.99 -0.95
N VAL A 59 5.60 -14.90 -0.77
CA VAL A 59 5.84 -13.62 -1.47
C VAL A 59 7.23 -13.08 -1.14
N ARG A 60 7.60 -13.05 0.15
CA ARG A 60 8.92 -12.63 0.62
C ARG A 60 10.03 -13.47 0.02
N TRP A 61 9.87 -14.79 0.00
CA TRP A 61 10.83 -15.71 -0.61
C TRP A 61 11.02 -15.40 -2.10
N PHE A 62 9.93 -15.18 -2.84
CA PHE A 62 9.98 -14.80 -4.26
C PHE A 62 10.73 -13.47 -4.45
N LEU A 63 10.40 -12.44 -3.66
CA LEU A 63 11.06 -11.14 -3.75
C LEU A 63 12.56 -11.24 -3.43
N ASN A 64 12.93 -12.02 -2.42
CA ASN A 64 14.34 -12.26 -2.07
C ASN A 64 15.10 -13.01 -3.16
N LEU A 65 14.42 -13.94 -3.85
CA LEU A 65 14.99 -14.61 -5.01
C LEU A 65 15.26 -13.62 -6.16
N SER A 66 14.34 -12.68 -6.40
CA SER A 66 14.47 -11.68 -7.47
C SER A 66 15.41 -10.51 -7.15
N THR A 67 15.60 -10.17 -5.87
CA THR A 67 16.25 -8.89 -5.47
C THR A 67 17.40 -9.05 -4.47
N GLY A 68 17.80 -10.28 -4.18
CA GLY A 68 18.90 -10.57 -3.26
C GLY A 68 18.40 -11.07 -1.90
N LYS A 69 19.06 -12.14 -1.43
CA LYS A 69 18.69 -12.86 -0.20
C LYS A 69 19.04 -12.10 1.07
N ASP A 70 20.16 -11.38 1.07
CA ASP A 70 20.67 -10.63 2.22
C ASP A 70 20.11 -9.20 2.17
N PRO A 71 19.18 -8.82 3.07
CA PRO A 71 18.61 -7.48 3.08
C PRO A 71 19.65 -6.37 3.32
N GLU A 72 20.73 -6.68 4.03
CA GLU A 72 21.74 -5.71 4.43
C GLU A 72 22.70 -5.30 3.33
N LYS A 73 22.79 -6.13 2.29
CA LYS A 73 23.74 -5.96 1.19
C LYS A 73 23.05 -5.61 -0.13
N ARG A 74 21.78 -5.21 -0.08
CA ARG A 74 21.05 -4.83 -1.29
C ARG A 74 21.63 -3.56 -1.88
N THR A 75 21.92 -3.61 -3.17
CA THR A 75 22.31 -2.43 -3.94
C THR A 75 21.09 -1.53 -4.17
N GLU A 76 21.35 -0.28 -4.54
CA GLU A 76 20.30 0.70 -4.90
C GLU A 76 19.38 0.17 -6.01
N ASP A 77 19.96 -0.50 -7.02
CA ASP A 77 19.19 -1.06 -8.13
C ASP A 77 18.29 -2.22 -7.67
N GLN A 78 18.78 -3.04 -6.73
CA GLN A 78 18.01 -4.11 -6.11
C GLN A 78 16.87 -3.57 -5.25
N TRP A 79 17.11 -2.50 -4.48
CA TRP A 79 16.07 -1.81 -3.71
C TRP A 79 14.97 -1.25 -4.62
N LEU A 80 15.34 -0.49 -5.64
CA LEU A 80 14.36 0.08 -6.58
C LEU A 80 13.60 -1.04 -7.32
N THR A 81 14.25 -2.15 -7.67
CA THR A 81 13.56 -3.31 -8.25
C THR A 81 12.57 -3.92 -7.27
N ARG A 82 12.99 -4.10 -6.02
CA ARG A 82 12.19 -4.72 -4.97
C ARG A 82 10.94 -3.92 -4.69
N VAL A 83 11.11 -2.62 -4.46
CA VAL A 83 10.01 -1.70 -4.22
C VAL A 83 9.07 -1.71 -5.41
N CYS A 84 9.53 -1.49 -6.65
CA CYS A 84 8.65 -1.57 -7.82
C CYS A 84 7.92 -2.92 -7.98
N LEU A 85 8.51 -4.05 -7.55
CA LEU A 85 7.83 -5.35 -7.55
C LEU A 85 6.78 -5.48 -6.44
N MET A 86 7.02 -4.87 -5.28
CA MET A 86 6.09 -4.80 -4.14
C MET A 86 4.92 -3.87 -4.47
N GLU A 87 5.18 -2.66 -4.97
CA GLU A 87 4.14 -1.69 -5.37
C GLU A 87 3.32 -2.13 -6.59
N THR A 88 3.75 -3.16 -7.31
CA THR A 88 2.91 -3.80 -8.35
C THR A 88 2.08 -4.96 -7.80
N LEU A 89 2.34 -5.42 -6.57
CA LEU A 89 1.54 -6.42 -5.84
C LEU A 89 0.49 -5.73 -4.94
N GLY A 90 0.90 -4.72 -4.17
CA GLY A 90 0.07 -4.05 -3.16
C GLY A 90 -1.29 -3.50 -3.64
N PRO A 91 -1.43 -2.97 -4.88
CA PRO A 91 -2.74 -2.50 -5.35
C PRO A 91 -3.77 -3.62 -5.56
N VAL A 92 -3.33 -4.87 -5.76
CA VAL A 92 -4.20 -5.97 -6.20
C VAL A 92 -5.13 -6.46 -5.08
N PRO A 93 -4.65 -6.74 -3.85
CA PRO A 93 -5.50 -7.14 -2.74
C PRO A 93 -6.63 -6.15 -2.47
N SER A 94 -6.29 -4.89 -2.24
CA SER A 94 -7.23 -3.83 -1.88
C SER A 94 -8.29 -3.59 -2.97
N MET A 95 -7.89 -3.53 -4.25
CA MET A 95 -8.82 -3.48 -5.39
C MET A 95 -9.76 -4.69 -5.46
N THR A 96 -9.25 -5.89 -5.17
CA THR A 96 -10.05 -7.13 -5.23
C THR A 96 -11.06 -7.19 -4.09
N MET A 97 -10.63 -6.79 -2.88
CA MET A 97 -11.49 -6.71 -1.71
C MET A 97 -12.57 -5.64 -1.88
N SER A 98 -12.21 -4.46 -2.41
CA SER A 98 -13.15 -3.36 -2.69
C SER A 98 -14.20 -3.77 -3.72
N LEU A 99 -13.80 -4.43 -4.82
CA LEU A 99 -14.72 -4.98 -5.81
C LEU A 99 -15.68 -5.99 -5.17
N GLY A 100 -15.15 -6.94 -4.40
CA GLY A 100 -15.98 -7.94 -3.74
C GLY A 100 -16.95 -7.35 -2.71
N LYS A 101 -16.51 -6.31 -1.96
CA LYS A 101 -17.40 -5.57 -1.05
C LYS A 101 -18.45 -4.77 -1.81
N HIS A 102 -18.08 -4.09 -2.89
CA HIS A 102 -19.00 -3.35 -3.74
C HIS A 102 -20.11 -4.24 -4.29
N MET A 103 -19.74 -5.37 -4.89
CA MET A 103 -20.71 -6.35 -5.38
C MET A 103 -21.63 -6.87 -4.27
N LYS A 104 -21.08 -7.15 -3.08
CA LYS A 104 -21.86 -7.59 -1.91
C LYS A 104 -22.82 -6.51 -1.41
N SER A 105 -22.40 -5.25 -1.37
CA SER A 105 -23.23 -4.09 -0.97
C SER A 105 -24.42 -3.93 -1.91
N VAL A 106 -24.18 -3.91 -3.23
CA VAL A 106 -25.24 -3.81 -4.25
C VAL A 106 -26.18 -5.02 -4.18
N PHE A 107 -25.64 -6.24 -4.12
CA PHE A 107 -26.45 -7.46 -4.04
C PHE A 107 -27.30 -7.53 -2.78
N SER A 108 -26.76 -7.12 -1.63
CA SER A 108 -27.47 -7.15 -0.35
C SER A 108 -28.34 -5.92 -0.10
N MET A 109 -28.29 -4.91 -0.98
CA MET A 109 -28.97 -3.62 -0.83
C MET A 109 -28.63 -2.94 0.52
N ARG A 110 -27.38 -3.06 0.96
CA ARG A 110 -26.89 -2.47 2.21
C ARG A 110 -25.78 -1.47 1.93
N VAL A 111 -25.77 -0.38 2.69
CA VAL A 111 -24.73 0.65 2.60
C VAL A 111 -23.39 0.09 3.07
N ASP A 112 -22.32 0.47 2.38
CA ASP A 112 -20.94 0.28 2.85
C ASP A 112 -20.48 1.53 3.58
N ARG A 113 -20.04 1.39 4.83
CA ARG A 113 -19.53 2.51 5.64
C ARG A 113 -18.02 2.58 5.51
N ALA A 114 -17.59 3.22 4.42
CA ALA A 114 -16.22 3.60 4.10
C ALA A 114 -15.22 2.48 3.75
N MET A 115 -15.46 1.21 4.03
CA MET A 115 -14.50 0.14 3.67
C MET A 115 -14.19 0.09 2.16
N ILE A 116 -15.17 0.22 1.28
CA ILE A 116 -14.95 0.28 -0.18
C ILE A 116 -14.07 1.49 -0.51
N HIS A 117 -14.34 2.63 0.13
CA HIS A 117 -13.58 3.86 -0.11
C HIS A 117 -12.12 3.72 0.34
N THR A 118 -11.88 3.28 1.58
CA THR A 118 -10.55 3.02 2.13
C THR A 118 -9.78 2.01 1.29
N LEU A 119 -10.42 0.90 0.86
CA LEU A 119 -9.75 -0.10 0.03
C LEU A 119 -9.44 0.40 -1.40
N LEU A 120 -10.25 1.30 -1.96
CA LEU A 120 -9.95 1.93 -3.24
C LEU A 120 -8.84 2.98 -3.12
N GLU A 121 -8.83 3.73 -2.02
CA GLU A 121 -7.79 4.69 -1.68
C GLU A 121 -6.44 4.00 -1.46
N GLU A 122 -6.39 2.92 -0.66
CA GLU A 122 -5.20 2.08 -0.48
C GLU A 122 -4.67 1.58 -1.83
N SER A 123 -5.55 1.06 -2.70
CA SER A 123 -5.15 0.61 -4.03
C SER A 123 -4.57 1.72 -4.91
N GLU A 124 -5.11 2.93 -4.79
CA GLU A 124 -4.58 4.09 -5.49
C GLU A 124 -3.25 4.57 -4.90
N SER A 125 -3.07 4.54 -3.58
CA SER A 125 -1.83 4.95 -2.92
C SER A 125 -0.67 4.06 -3.32
N GLU A 126 -0.85 2.75 -3.21
CA GLU A 126 0.08 1.71 -3.69
C GLU A 126 0.44 1.89 -5.18
N ARG A 127 -0.56 2.19 -6.01
CA ARG A 127 -0.34 2.47 -7.43
C ARG A 127 0.48 3.75 -7.61
N ALA A 128 0.24 4.77 -6.79
CA ALA A 128 1.01 6.00 -6.84
C ALA A 128 2.47 5.76 -6.43
N HIS A 129 2.72 5.04 -5.33
CA HIS A 129 4.05 4.63 -4.88
C HIS A 129 4.85 4.02 -6.04
N LEU A 130 4.27 3.04 -6.75
CA LEU A 130 4.89 2.46 -7.95
C LEU A 130 5.36 3.53 -8.94
N PHE A 131 4.50 4.48 -9.27
CA PHE A 131 4.82 5.52 -10.23
C PHE A 131 5.83 6.56 -9.71
N LEU A 132 5.92 6.77 -8.39
CA LEU A 132 6.98 7.56 -7.76
C LEU A 132 8.34 6.88 -7.97
N PHE A 133 8.45 5.59 -7.61
CA PHE A 133 9.70 4.84 -7.78
C PHE A 133 10.08 4.59 -9.24
N MET A 134 9.10 4.51 -10.15
CA MET A 134 9.35 4.44 -11.60
C MET A 134 9.94 5.72 -12.20
N GLN A 135 9.91 6.87 -11.50
CA GLN A 135 10.69 8.05 -11.91
C GLN A 135 12.20 7.82 -11.74
N LEU A 136 12.59 6.93 -10.84
CA LEU A 136 13.98 6.59 -10.53
C LEU A 136 14.48 5.38 -11.32
N LYS A 137 13.58 4.41 -11.59
CA LYS A 137 13.92 3.19 -12.33
C LYS A 137 12.98 3.00 -13.53
N LYS A 138 13.53 3.03 -14.74
CA LYS A 138 12.76 2.71 -15.97
C LYS A 138 12.70 1.19 -16.17
N PRO A 139 11.52 0.55 -16.07
CA PRO A 139 11.43 -0.89 -16.24
C PRO A 139 11.60 -1.30 -17.72
N GLY A 140 12.47 -2.28 -17.94
CA GLY A 140 12.65 -2.92 -19.25
C GLY A 140 11.48 -3.84 -19.65
N PHE A 141 11.53 -4.38 -20.86
CA PHE A 141 10.49 -5.25 -21.40
C PHE A 141 10.22 -6.48 -20.51
N PHE A 142 11.26 -7.20 -20.09
CA PHE A 142 11.12 -8.38 -19.23
C PHE A 142 10.47 -8.06 -17.88
N PHE A 143 10.80 -6.92 -17.28
CA PHE A 143 10.16 -6.49 -16.03
C PHE A 143 8.66 -6.26 -16.23
N LYS A 144 8.26 -5.58 -17.32
CA LYS A 144 6.85 -5.36 -17.64
C LYS A 144 6.10 -6.68 -17.88
N LEU A 145 6.74 -7.63 -18.56
CA LEU A 145 6.17 -8.98 -18.75
C LEU A 145 5.98 -9.70 -17.41
N THR A 146 6.98 -9.66 -16.52
CA THR A 146 6.87 -10.21 -15.16
C THR A 146 5.73 -9.57 -14.39
N VAL A 147 5.61 -8.25 -14.43
CA VAL A 147 4.50 -7.52 -13.77
C VAL A 147 3.15 -7.97 -14.33
N ALA A 148 3.00 -8.04 -15.66
CA ALA A 148 1.75 -8.44 -16.31
C ALA A 148 1.35 -9.88 -15.94
N THR A 149 2.28 -10.83 -16.02
CA THR A 149 2.03 -12.23 -15.62
C THR A 149 1.67 -12.33 -14.15
N LYS A 150 2.41 -11.63 -13.28
CA LYS A 150 2.15 -11.59 -11.84
C LYS A 150 0.77 -11.02 -11.55
N GLN A 151 0.40 -9.89 -12.15
CA GLN A 151 -0.92 -9.28 -11.96
C GLN A 151 -2.03 -10.23 -12.38
N PHE A 152 -1.92 -10.87 -13.55
CA PHE A 152 -2.92 -11.84 -14.00
C PHE A 152 -3.07 -13.01 -13.03
N LEU A 153 -1.98 -13.67 -12.65
CA LEU A 153 -2.04 -14.84 -11.76
C LEU A 153 -2.49 -14.47 -10.35
N PHE A 154 -1.88 -13.42 -9.78
CA PHE A 154 -2.14 -13.02 -8.40
C PHE A 154 -3.56 -12.50 -8.22
N PHE A 155 -4.07 -11.69 -9.16
CA PHE A 155 -5.47 -11.26 -9.14
C PHE A 155 -6.43 -12.44 -9.09
N ASN A 156 -6.28 -13.42 -9.98
CA ASN A 156 -7.20 -14.57 -10.03
C ASN A 156 -7.12 -15.42 -8.76
N VAL A 157 -5.93 -15.70 -8.26
CA VAL A 157 -5.75 -16.47 -7.00
C VAL A 157 -6.33 -15.71 -5.81
N PHE A 158 -6.04 -14.41 -5.71
CA PHE A 158 -6.52 -13.58 -4.60
C PHE A 158 -8.03 -13.38 -4.65
N PHE A 159 -8.61 -13.17 -5.84
CA PHE A 159 -10.05 -13.08 -6.04
C PHE A 159 -10.76 -14.35 -5.58
N LEU A 160 -10.29 -15.53 -6.00
CA LEU A 160 -10.84 -16.80 -5.54
C LEU A 160 -10.68 -16.96 -4.02
N ALA A 161 -9.51 -16.65 -3.46
CA ALA A 161 -9.28 -16.70 -2.03
C ALA A 161 -10.27 -15.79 -1.26
N TYR A 162 -10.53 -14.59 -1.76
CA TYR A 162 -11.45 -13.63 -1.15
C TYR A 162 -12.90 -14.11 -1.17
N LEU A 163 -13.34 -14.78 -2.25
CA LEU A 163 -14.67 -15.36 -2.33
C LEU A 163 -14.90 -16.45 -1.26
N PHE A 164 -13.88 -17.25 -0.96
CA PHE A 164 -13.99 -18.33 0.03
C PHE A 164 -13.68 -17.88 1.46
N ASN A 165 -12.76 -16.94 1.67
CA ASN A 165 -12.29 -16.56 2.99
C ASN A 165 -11.78 -15.12 3.05
N GLN A 166 -12.71 -14.19 3.30
CA GLN A 166 -12.40 -12.75 3.40
C GLN A 166 -11.39 -12.44 4.51
N LYS A 167 -11.52 -13.09 5.68
CA LYS A 167 -10.62 -12.88 6.82
C LYS A 167 -9.17 -13.23 6.48
N LEU A 168 -8.95 -14.32 5.74
CA LEU A 168 -7.62 -14.70 5.25
C LEU A 168 -7.01 -13.60 4.38
N CYS A 169 -7.79 -12.99 3.48
CA CYS A 169 -7.33 -11.92 2.60
C CYS A 169 -6.98 -10.63 3.34
N TYR A 170 -7.85 -10.15 4.25
CA TYR A 170 -7.53 -8.97 5.06
C TYR A 170 -6.30 -9.20 5.93
N ARG A 171 -6.18 -10.39 6.53
CA ARG A 171 -5.00 -10.72 7.35
C ARG A 171 -3.74 -10.86 6.51
N PHE A 172 -3.84 -11.39 5.30
CA PHE A 172 -2.74 -11.44 4.33
C PHE A 172 -2.25 -10.02 3.99
N SER A 173 -3.16 -9.11 3.65
CA SER A 173 -2.79 -7.71 3.36
C SER A 173 -2.11 -7.06 4.57
N GLY A 174 -2.67 -7.19 5.77
CA GLY A 174 -2.03 -6.63 6.97
C GLY A 174 -0.59 -7.14 7.20
N TYR A 175 -0.35 -8.45 7.02
CA TYR A 175 1.01 -9.00 7.10
C TYR A 175 1.91 -8.60 5.92
N LEU A 176 1.34 -8.32 4.74
CA LEU A 176 2.10 -7.79 3.61
C LEU A 176 2.60 -6.38 3.93
N GLU A 177 1.77 -5.57 4.58
CA GLU A 177 2.13 -4.22 5.01
C GLU A 177 3.08 -4.18 6.20
N GLU A 178 3.00 -5.14 7.12
CA GLU A 178 4.07 -5.34 8.13
C GLU A 178 5.43 -5.53 7.46
N GLU A 179 5.48 -6.33 6.39
CA GLU A 179 6.70 -6.50 5.60
C GLU A 179 7.09 -5.24 4.84
N ALA A 180 6.13 -4.46 4.32
CA ALA A 180 6.40 -3.19 3.65
C ALA A 180 7.04 -2.18 4.62
N VAL A 181 6.42 -1.96 5.79
CA VAL A 181 6.97 -1.09 6.86
C VAL A 181 8.37 -1.54 7.28
N PHE A 182 8.60 -2.84 7.42
CA PHE A 182 9.93 -3.39 7.70
C PHE A 182 10.94 -3.06 6.59
N ASN A 183 10.58 -3.28 5.32
CA ASN A 183 11.47 -3.02 4.18
C ASN A 183 11.79 -1.52 4.04
N TYR A 184 10.82 -0.64 4.22
CA TYR A 184 11.05 0.81 4.17
C TYR A 184 11.88 1.31 5.35
N THR A 185 11.67 0.78 6.56
CA THR A 185 12.52 1.09 7.71
C THR A 185 13.96 0.66 7.48
N LEU A 186 14.18 -0.51 6.89
CA LEU A 186 15.51 -0.98 6.52
C LEU A 186 16.16 -0.09 5.43
N LEU A 187 15.40 0.31 4.42
CA LEU A 187 15.86 1.22 3.37
C LEU A 187 16.30 2.56 3.97
N LEU A 188 15.48 3.16 4.84
CA LEU A 188 15.80 4.40 5.55
C LEU A 188 17.10 4.28 6.36
N ARG A 189 17.26 3.17 7.08
CA ARG A 189 18.49 2.93 7.85
C ARG A 189 19.73 2.87 6.95
N GLN A 190 19.64 2.23 5.79
CA GLN A 190 20.76 2.14 4.84
C GLN A 190 21.06 3.48 4.14
N LEU A 191 20.05 4.34 3.97
CA LEU A 191 20.26 5.72 3.55
C LEU A 191 21.03 6.50 4.63
N ASP A 192 20.62 6.38 5.88
CA ASP A 192 21.26 7.08 7.01
C ASP A 192 22.72 6.64 7.18
N SER A 193 22.98 5.33 7.15
CA SER A 193 24.34 4.76 7.24
C SER A 193 25.24 5.07 6.04
N GLY A 194 24.69 5.62 4.95
CA GLY A 194 25.45 5.95 3.73
C GLY A 194 25.74 4.75 2.83
N ASN A 195 25.09 3.61 3.04
CA ASN A 195 25.26 2.41 2.20
C ASN A 195 24.67 2.58 0.79
N LEU A 196 23.81 3.60 0.60
CA LEU A 196 23.12 3.91 -0.65
C LEU A 196 23.47 5.34 -1.12
N PRO A 197 24.71 5.59 -1.57
CA PRO A 197 25.24 6.94 -1.77
C PRO A 197 24.53 7.75 -2.87
N LYS A 198 24.00 7.12 -3.92
CA LYS A 198 23.26 7.82 -4.98
C LYS A 198 21.86 8.20 -4.53
N LEU A 199 21.22 7.38 -3.69
CA LEU A 199 19.88 7.66 -3.18
C LEU A 199 19.90 8.64 -2.00
N LYS A 200 20.95 8.61 -1.17
CA LYS A 200 21.07 9.44 0.04
C LYS A 200 20.95 10.95 -0.25
N ASN A 201 21.62 11.43 -1.29
CA ASN A 201 21.65 12.86 -1.64
C ASN A 201 20.68 13.21 -2.77
N MET A 202 19.76 12.31 -3.11
CA MET A 202 18.83 12.51 -4.20
C MET A 202 17.65 13.36 -3.73
N LYS A 203 17.27 14.35 -4.53
CA LYS A 203 16.02 15.09 -4.36
C LYS A 203 14.82 14.17 -4.60
N ALA A 204 13.73 14.36 -3.87
CA ALA A 204 12.48 13.68 -4.13
C ALA A 204 12.03 13.92 -5.59
N PRO A 205 11.48 12.90 -6.27
CA PRO A 205 10.88 13.10 -7.58
C PRO A 205 9.75 14.15 -7.52
N GLU A 206 9.60 14.98 -8.55
CA GLU A 206 8.59 16.06 -8.59
C GLU A 206 7.17 15.55 -8.31
N LYS A 207 6.83 14.35 -8.81
CA LYS A 207 5.53 13.75 -8.52
C LYS A 207 5.34 13.41 -7.04
N ALA A 208 6.40 13.06 -6.33
CA ALA A 208 6.33 12.76 -4.90
C ALA A 208 6.15 14.04 -4.09
N ILE A 209 6.83 15.13 -4.50
CA ILE A 209 6.65 16.46 -3.92
C ILE A 209 5.20 16.90 -4.07
N ASP A 210 4.64 16.77 -5.28
CA ASP A 210 3.24 17.11 -5.54
C ASP A 210 2.25 16.19 -4.79
N TYR A 211 2.53 14.88 -4.73
CA TYR A 211 1.67 13.87 -4.11
C TYR A 211 1.53 14.09 -2.60
N TYR A 212 2.66 14.17 -1.90
CA TYR A 212 2.68 14.34 -0.44
C TYR A 212 2.67 15.81 0.01
N ASN A 213 2.59 16.75 -0.93
CA ASN A 213 2.69 18.19 -0.67
C ASN A 213 3.96 18.54 0.15
N LEU A 214 5.10 17.97 -0.26
CA LEU A 214 6.38 18.18 0.41
C LEU A 214 7.01 19.53 0.02
N PRO A 215 7.96 20.05 0.82
CA PRO A 215 8.80 21.17 0.43
C PRO A 215 9.55 20.92 -0.88
N GLU A 216 9.84 21.97 -1.64
CA GLU A 216 10.56 21.85 -2.92
C GLU A 216 11.97 21.27 -2.77
N ASP A 217 12.60 21.36 -1.61
CA ASP A 217 13.93 20.81 -1.31
C ASP A 217 13.89 19.42 -0.68
N ALA A 218 12.71 18.80 -0.58
CA ALA A 218 12.54 17.47 -0.01
C ALA A 218 13.41 16.42 -0.71
N THR A 219 13.92 15.50 0.08
CA THR A 219 14.84 14.44 -0.31
C THR A 219 14.12 13.13 -0.61
N PHE A 220 14.82 12.19 -1.24
CA PHE A 220 14.33 10.82 -1.41
C PHE A 220 14.00 10.16 -0.06
N LYS A 221 14.74 10.50 1.02
CA LYS A 221 14.45 10.02 2.37
C LYS A 221 13.07 10.49 2.83
N ASP A 222 12.73 11.76 2.62
CA ASP A 222 11.45 12.34 3.03
C ASP A 222 10.27 11.67 2.29
N MET A 223 10.44 11.39 0.99
CA MET A 223 9.47 10.59 0.25
C MET A 223 9.29 9.19 0.86
N VAL A 224 10.38 8.50 1.18
CA VAL A 224 10.32 7.14 1.75
C VAL A 224 9.68 7.13 3.14
N LEU A 225 9.86 8.21 3.93
CA LEU A 225 9.17 8.39 5.20
C LEU A 225 7.65 8.43 5.01
N CYS A 226 7.16 9.23 4.05
CA CYS A 226 5.74 9.32 3.74
C CYS A 226 5.17 7.98 3.24
N VAL A 227 5.85 7.31 2.32
CA VAL A 227 5.44 5.99 1.82
C VAL A 227 5.34 4.98 2.99
N ARG A 228 6.33 4.95 3.88
CA ARG A 228 6.28 4.08 5.08
C ARG A 228 5.08 4.41 5.98
N ALA A 229 4.68 5.66 6.05
CA ALA A 229 3.51 6.08 6.82
C ALA A 229 2.20 5.56 6.21
N ASP A 230 2.06 5.63 4.88
CA ASP A 230 0.95 5.02 4.14
C ASP A 230 0.86 3.52 4.47
N GLU A 231 1.97 2.78 4.36
CA GLU A 231 1.96 1.33 4.64
C GLU A 231 1.63 1.01 6.11
N ALA A 232 2.04 1.86 7.04
CA ALA A 232 1.72 1.65 8.45
C ALA A 232 0.22 1.80 8.72
N MET A 233 -0.48 2.67 7.99
CA MET A 233 -1.93 2.77 8.10
C MET A 233 -2.64 1.65 7.36
N HIS A 234 -2.20 1.30 6.14
CA HIS A 234 -2.72 0.15 5.39
C HIS A 234 -2.62 -1.13 6.25
N ARG A 235 -1.51 -1.31 6.97
CA ARG A 235 -1.31 -2.39 7.95
C ARG A 235 -2.41 -2.41 9.00
N GLU A 236 -2.64 -1.30 9.69
CA GLU A 236 -3.63 -1.25 10.76
C GLU A 236 -5.05 -1.42 10.24
N PHE A 237 -5.42 -0.76 9.14
CA PHE A 237 -6.75 -0.92 8.54
C PHE A 237 -7.02 -2.35 8.10
N ASN A 238 -6.08 -3.01 7.42
CA ASN A 238 -6.27 -4.39 6.99
C ASN A 238 -6.33 -5.36 8.17
N HIS A 239 -5.49 -5.17 9.20
CA HIS A 239 -5.58 -6.00 10.40
C HIS A 239 -6.87 -5.78 11.19
N TYR A 240 -7.35 -4.55 11.25
CA TYR A 240 -8.63 -4.23 11.85
C TYR A 240 -9.79 -4.85 11.08
N PHE A 241 -9.78 -4.76 9.74
CA PHE A 241 -10.78 -5.41 8.88
C PHE A 241 -10.80 -6.93 9.03
N ALA A 242 -9.66 -7.57 9.34
CA ALA A 242 -9.60 -8.99 9.64
C ALA A 242 -10.21 -9.38 11.00
N GLU A 243 -10.36 -8.42 11.91
CA GLU A 243 -10.89 -8.59 13.27
C GLU A 243 -12.37 -8.31 13.39
N LEU A 244 -12.95 -7.59 12.43
CA LEU A 244 -14.40 -7.40 12.32
C LEU A 244 -15.09 -8.78 12.33
N SER A 245 -15.85 -9.03 13.38
CA SER A 245 -16.42 -10.32 13.73
C SER A 245 -17.76 -10.58 13.05
N SER A 246 -18.43 -9.53 12.57
CA SER A 246 -19.76 -9.62 11.96
C SER A 246 -20.01 -8.59 10.86
N ARG A 247 -21.18 -8.70 10.19
CA ARG A 247 -21.67 -7.72 9.20
C ARG A 247 -21.98 -6.35 9.80
N ASP A 248 -22.19 -6.28 11.12
CA ASP A 248 -22.69 -5.09 11.81
C ASP A 248 -21.54 -4.31 12.49
N ASP A 249 -20.35 -4.90 12.64
CA ASP A 249 -19.18 -4.22 13.23
C ASP A 249 -18.64 -3.11 12.31
N ALA A 250 -18.98 -3.14 11.02
CA ALA A 250 -18.68 -2.03 10.11
C ALA A 250 -19.55 -0.80 10.37
N ASP A 251 -20.68 -0.94 11.08
CA ASP A 251 -21.50 0.20 11.49
C ASP A 251 -20.85 1.01 12.63
N GLU A 252 -19.85 0.44 13.32
CA GLU A 252 -19.05 1.05 14.39
C GLU A 252 -17.69 1.60 13.90
N LEU A 253 -17.37 1.47 12.59
CA LEU A 253 -16.14 2.01 11.99
C LEU A 253 -16.13 3.54 12.06
N ASP A 254 -15.52 4.08 13.11
CA ASP A 254 -15.06 5.47 13.14
C ASP A 254 -13.59 5.51 12.70
N ILE A 255 -13.36 5.75 11.41
CA ILE A 255 -12.01 5.84 10.81
C ILE A 255 -11.20 7.00 11.42
N ALA A 256 -11.87 8.01 12.01
CA ALA A 256 -11.20 9.11 12.69
C ALA A 256 -10.79 8.76 14.14
N ASN A 257 -11.31 7.68 14.71
CA ASN A 257 -10.98 7.26 16.06
C ASN A 257 -9.71 6.42 16.08
N THR A 258 -8.58 7.06 16.37
CA THR A 258 -7.28 6.39 16.55
C THR A 258 -7.12 5.70 17.91
N ASN A 259 -8.08 5.85 18.83
CA ASN A 259 -8.04 5.26 20.19
C ASN A 259 -8.71 3.88 20.27
N VAL A 260 -8.54 3.05 19.23
CA VAL A 260 -9.07 1.67 19.24
C VAL A 260 -8.02 0.73 19.83
N GLU A 261 -8.38 0.02 20.91
CA GLU A 261 -7.49 -0.98 21.51
C GLU A 261 -7.26 -2.16 20.54
N THR A 262 -6.03 -2.31 20.06
CA THR A 262 -5.62 -3.47 19.25
C THR A 262 -5.08 -4.58 20.15
N ARG A 263 -5.38 -5.84 19.81
CA ARG A 263 -4.99 -7.00 20.63
C ARG A 263 -3.81 -7.72 20.01
N ASN A 264 -2.93 -8.27 20.84
CA ASN A 264 -1.84 -9.19 20.45
C ASN A 264 -0.83 -8.60 19.46
N VAL A 265 -0.55 -7.31 19.58
CA VAL A 265 0.48 -6.63 18.81
C VAL A 265 1.76 -6.58 19.64
N THR A 266 2.85 -7.06 19.07
CA THR A 266 4.19 -6.82 19.58
C THR A 266 4.83 -5.70 18.76
N SER A 267 5.60 -4.84 19.40
CA SER A 267 6.37 -3.80 18.71
C SER A 267 7.85 -4.10 18.87
N GLN A 268 8.60 -3.97 17.79
CA GLN A 268 10.05 -3.94 17.84
C GLN A 268 10.50 -2.47 17.83
N GLU A 269 11.50 -2.12 18.64
CA GLU A 269 12.18 -0.84 18.42
C GLU A 269 12.80 -0.84 17.03
N ASN A 270 12.73 0.31 16.36
CA ASN A 270 13.43 0.47 15.10
C ASN A 270 14.91 0.16 15.34
N PRO A 271 15.54 -0.72 14.53
CA PRO A 271 16.89 -1.15 14.78
C PRO A 271 17.81 0.07 14.86
N GLN A 272 18.40 0.30 16.04
CA GLN A 272 19.21 1.49 16.30
C GLN A 272 20.43 1.53 15.38
N GLY A 273 20.71 2.71 14.83
CA GLY A 273 21.94 2.96 14.07
C GLY A 273 23.14 2.89 15.01
N SER A 274 24.07 1.98 14.72
CA SER A 274 25.45 2.06 15.23
C SER A 274 26.30 2.95 14.34
#